data_AF-A0A6P2J9M6-F1
#
_entry.id   AF-A0A6P2J9M6-F1
#
_cell.length_a   1.000
_cell.length_b   1.000
_cell.length_c   1.000
_cell.angle_alpha   90.00
_cell.angle_beta   90.00
_cell.angle_gamma   90.00
#
_symmetry.space_group_name_H-M   'P 1'
#
loop_
_entity.id
_entity.type
_entity.pdbx_description
1 polymer ?
#
loop_
_entity_poly.entity_id
_entity_poly.type
_entity_poly.pdbx_seq_one_letter_code
_entity_poly.pdbx_strand_id
1 'polypeptide(L)'
;MLNTMDSLICEEDPPCDVPAWGEHDAMPPRGGVAHPLVTIGRAPVPEHAAAAVSPLRPQLFVTVLEADDNALLIRWVESGRCHYGEQRWRLRVALQPGRCAISGQPIEPGEPVFRPVRRPVPANGDEMICPASVPGATGVARDVAPEGDDAREPADVPG
;
A
#
# COMPACT_ATOMS: atom_id res chain seq x y z
N MET A 1 -34.91 52.20 4.95
CA MET A 1 -35.85 51.17 4.47
C MET A 1 -35.73 49.99 5.42
N LEU A 2 -36.66 49.88 6.36
CA LEU A 2 -36.78 48.77 7.32
C LEU A 2 -38.00 47.96 6.90
N ASN A 3 -37.84 46.65 6.70
CA ASN A 3 -38.93 45.68 6.66
C ASN A 3 -38.30 44.28 6.88
N THR A 4 -38.44 43.71 8.07
CA THR A 4 -39.42 42.65 8.42
C THR A 4 -38.77 41.27 8.35
N MET A 5 -38.26 40.81 9.49
CA MET A 5 -38.03 39.39 9.76
C MET A 5 -38.79 39.06 11.05
N ASP A 6 -40.05 38.74 10.84
CA ASP A 6 -41.03 38.21 11.79
C ASP A 6 -41.75 37.17 10.91
N SER A 7 -41.78 35.87 11.18
CA SER A 7 -42.10 35.24 12.44
C SER A 7 -41.89 33.71 12.36
N LEU A 8 -41.54 33.12 13.51
CA LEU A 8 -42.05 31.86 14.08
C LEU A 8 -41.65 30.48 13.52
N ILE A 9 -40.80 29.80 14.29
CA ILE A 9 -41.03 28.49 14.94
C ILE A 9 -41.95 27.52 14.19
N CYS A 10 -41.40 26.41 13.70
CA CYS A 10 -42.13 25.16 13.51
C CYS A 10 -41.31 24.04 14.15
N GLU A 11 -41.63 23.76 15.42
CA GLU A 11 -41.31 22.49 16.04
C GLU A 11 -42.30 21.41 15.56
N GLU A 12 -41.79 20.18 15.64
CA GLU A 12 -42.49 18.92 15.89
C GLU A 12 -43.04 18.05 14.75
N ASP A 13 -42.69 16.78 14.96
CA ASP A 13 -42.85 15.53 14.22
C ASP A 13 -44.27 14.97 14.40
N PRO A 14 -44.87 14.36 13.37
CA PRO A 14 -45.93 13.39 13.58
C PRO A 14 -45.43 11.95 13.37
N PRO A 15 -45.76 11.05 14.32
CA PRO A 15 -45.29 9.67 14.36
C PRO A 15 -45.94 8.82 13.26
N CYS A 16 -45.18 7.90 12.68
CA CYS A 16 -45.73 6.89 11.78
C CYS A 16 -46.53 5.85 12.57
N ASP A 17 -47.85 6.03 12.58
CA ASP A 17 -48.81 5.07 13.12
C ASP A 17 -48.78 3.71 12.39
N VAL A 18 -48.93 2.69 13.21
CA VAL A 18 -49.01 1.26 12.89
C VAL A 18 -50.39 0.92 12.34
N PRO A 19 -50.53 -0.15 11.53
CA PRO A 19 -51.70 -1.02 11.65
C PRO A 19 -51.31 -2.42 12.13
N ALA A 20 -51.74 -2.76 13.35
CA ALA A 20 -52.30 -4.08 13.64
C ALA A 20 -53.44 -4.31 12.62
N TRP A 21 -53.75 -5.49 12.11
CA TRP A 21 -54.17 -6.72 12.79
C TRP A 21 -53.80 -7.92 11.89
N GLY A 22 -53.38 -9.04 12.47
CA GLY A 22 -54.29 -10.18 12.53
C GLY A 22 -53.56 -11.42 13.02
N GLU A 23 -54.17 -12.03 14.02
CA GLU A 23 -53.67 -13.12 14.83
C GLU A 23 -53.63 -14.50 14.13
N HIS A 24 -52.64 -15.27 14.56
CA HIS A 24 -52.61 -16.72 14.79
C HIS A 24 -53.11 -17.67 13.68
N ASP A 25 -52.15 -18.34 13.02
CA ASP A 25 -52.31 -19.77 12.75
C ASP A 25 -50.97 -20.53 12.79
N ALA A 26 -50.96 -21.53 13.68
CA ALA A 26 -50.17 -22.76 13.75
C ALA A 26 -48.74 -22.85 13.16
N MET A 27 -47.79 -23.13 14.06
CA MET A 27 -46.46 -23.67 13.77
C MET A 27 -46.51 -25.08 13.16
N PRO A 28 -45.88 -25.36 12.01
CA PRO A 28 -45.55 -26.72 11.60
C PRO A 28 -44.17 -27.13 12.14
N PRO A 29 -44.00 -28.31 12.78
CA PRO A 29 -42.67 -28.80 13.14
C PRO A 29 -42.08 -29.48 11.92
N ARG A 30 -41.04 -28.90 11.30
CA ARG A 30 -40.31 -29.61 10.23
C ARG A 30 -38.81 -29.42 10.36
N GLY A 31 -38.19 -30.46 10.90
CA GLY A 31 -36.94 -31.04 10.42
C GLY A 31 -35.74 -30.10 10.38
N GLY A 32 -34.96 -30.13 11.46
CA GLY A 32 -33.59 -29.63 11.41
C GLY A 32 -32.79 -30.42 10.39
N VAL A 33 -32.58 -29.84 9.21
CA VAL A 33 -31.45 -30.18 8.36
C VAL A 33 -30.38 -29.13 8.66
N ALA A 34 -29.36 -29.55 9.40
CA ALA A 34 -28.14 -28.78 9.56
C ALA A 34 -27.53 -28.63 8.16
N HIS A 35 -27.74 -27.49 7.51
CA HIS A 35 -26.93 -27.13 6.36
C HIS A 35 -25.50 -26.98 6.88
N PRO A 36 -24.53 -27.77 6.35
CA PRO A 36 -23.15 -27.56 6.73
C PRO A 36 -22.79 -26.15 6.30
N LEU A 37 -22.47 -25.31 7.28
CA LEU A 37 -21.93 -23.99 7.05
C LEU A 37 -20.59 -24.25 6.34
N VAL A 38 -20.60 -24.12 5.01
CA VAL A 38 -19.37 -24.15 4.22
C VAL A 38 -18.61 -22.91 4.66
N THR A 39 -17.72 -23.09 5.62
CA THR A 39 -16.66 -22.14 5.91
C THR A 39 -15.90 -21.99 4.61
N ILE A 40 -16.19 -20.93 3.85
CA ILE A 40 -15.36 -20.52 2.73
C ILE A 40 -13.99 -20.32 3.34
N GLY A 41 -13.10 -21.28 3.12
CA GLY A 41 -11.71 -21.19 3.52
C GLY A 41 -11.19 -19.89 2.94
N ARG A 42 -10.81 -18.96 3.81
CA ARG A 42 -10.09 -17.76 3.42
C ARG A 42 -8.83 -18.26 2.73
N ALA A 43 -8.85 -18.28 1.40
CA ALA A 43 -7.66 -18.57 0.62
C ALA A 43 -6.57 -17.60 1.10
N PRO A 44 -5.34 -18.09 1.37
CA PRO A 44 -4.24 -17.21 1.68
C PRO A 44 -4.13 -16.20 0.54
N VAL A 45 -4.13 -14.91 0.91
CA VAL A 45 -3.85 -13.82 -0.03
C VAL A 45 -2.55 -14.20 -0.74
N PRO A 46 -2.50 -14.16 -2.09
CA PRO A 46 -1.26 -14.47 -2.80
C PRO A 46 -0.12 -13.66 -2.18
N GLU A 47 0.92 -14.37 -1.76
CA GLU A 47 2.02 -13.92 -0.91
C GLU A 47 2.81 -12.73 -1.50
N HIS A 48 2.52 -12.35 -2.73
CA HIS A 48 3.22 -11.33 -3.49
C HIS A 48 2.68 -9.90 -3.31
N ALA A 49 1.51 -9.72 -2.68
CA ALA A 49 0.83 -8.41 -2.63
C ALA A 49 1.05 -7.63 -1.33
N ALA A 50 2.19 -6.97 -1.18
CA ALA A 50 2.43 -6.05 -0.06
C ALA A 50 1.88 -4.64 -0.37
N ALA A 51 0.85 -4.21 0.36
CA ALA A 51 0.34 -2.85 0.31
C ALA A 51 1.03 -1.98 1.37
N ALA A 52 1.51 -0.81 0.95
CA ALA A 52 2.13 0.18 1.80
C ALA A 52 1.49 1.55 1.60
N VAL A 53 1.29 2.27 2.71
CA VAL A 53 0.93 3.69 2.71
C VAL A 53 2.22 4.48 2.76
N SER A 54 2.36 5.49 1.89
CA SER A 54 3.54 6.33 1.92
C SER A 54 3.59 7.16 3.21
N PRO A 55 4.67 7.11 3.99
CA PRO A 55 4.79 7.92 5.20
C PRO A 55 4.88 9.43 4.90
N LEU A 56 5.17 9.78 3.65
CA LEU A 56 5.27 11.17 3.19
C LEU A 56 3.95 11.74 2.69
N ARG A 57 3.03 10.86 2.26
CA ARG A 57 1.80 11.24 1.59
C ARG A 57 0.69 10.29 2.06
N PRO A 58 -0.10 10.68 3.07
CA PRO A 58 -1.16 9.83 3.62
C PRO A 58 -2.21 9.37 2.59
N GLN A 59 -2.39 10.13 1.51
CA GLN A 59 -3.28 9.76 0.40
C GLN A 59 -2.67 8.79 -0.62
N LEU A 60 -1.38 8.44 -0.51
CA LEU A 60 -0.70 7.54 -1.43
C LEU A 60 -0.65 6.11 -0.88
N PHE A 61 -1.28 5.22 -1.62
CA PHE A 61 -1.30 3.78 -1.41
C PHE A 61 -0.61 3.09 -2.58
N VAL A 62 0.42 2.31 -2.28
CA VAL A 62 1.17 1.52 -3.26
C VAL A 62 1.00 0.05 -2.90
N THR A 63 0.59 -0.77 -3.86
CA THR A 63 0.57 -2.23 -3.69
C THR A 63 1.54 -2.84 -4.67
N VAL A 64 2.56 -3.53 -4.18
CA VAL A 64 3.43 -4.36 -5.02
C VAL A 64 2.59 -5.56 -5.47
N LEU A 65 2.55 -5.85 -6.76
CA LEU A 65 1.82 -6.99 -7.32
C LEU A 65 2.80 -8.10 -7.72
N GLU A 66 3.91 -7.71 -8.34
CA GLU A 66 5.02 -8.59 -8.73
C GLU A 66 6.34 -7.82 -8.52
N ALA A 67 7.37 -8.54 -8.10
CA ALA A 67 8.70 -7.99 -7.88
C ALA A 67 9.76 -8.96 -8.40
N ASP A 68 10.62 -8.45 -9.27
CA ASP A 68 11.85 -9.07 -9.75
C ASP A 68 13.03 -8.15 -9.44
N ASP A 69 14.26 -8.64 -9.60
CA ASP A 69 15.48 -7.83 -9.42
C ASP A 69 15.48 -6.54 -10.27
N ASN A 70 14.91 -6.60 -11.48
CA ASN A 70 15.00 -5.53 -12.47
C ASN A 70 13.65 -4.92 -12.89
N ALA A 71 12.53 -5.41 -12.34
CA ALA A 71 11.20 -4.93 -12.68
C ALA A 71 10.24 -5.03 -11.49
N LEU A 72 9.29 -4.09 -11.42
CA LEU A 72 8.14 -4.21 -10.53
C LEU A 72 6.86 -4.03 -11.32
N LEU A 73 5.83 -4.74 -10.90
CA LEU A 73 4.45 -4.44 -11.24
C LEU A 73 3.77 -3.94 -9.97
N ILE A 74 3.20 -2.74 -10.01
CA ILE A 74 2.53 -2.16 -8.85
C ILE A 74 1.13 -1.66 -9.21
N ARG A 75 0.27 -1.57 -8.20
CA ARG A 75 -0.87 -0.67 -8.18
C ARG A 75 -0.48 0.62 -7.49
N TRP A 76 -0.84 1.75 -8.09
CA TRP A 76 -0.60 3.09 -7.55
C TRP A 76 -1.93 3.83 -7.39
N VAL A 77 -2.23 4.27 -6.17
CA VAL A 77 -3.43 5.05 -5.87
C VAL A 77 -3.04 6.27 -5.06
N GLU A 78 -3.25 7.46 -5.60
CA GLU A 78 -3.06 8.72 -4.89
C GLU A 78 -4.37 9.50 -4.92
N SER A 79 -5.11 9.48 -3.81
CA SER A 79 -6.45 10.07 -3.73
C SER A 79 -6.44 11.54 -4.13
N GLY A 80 -7.32 11.90 -5.07
CA GLY A 80 -7.41 13.26 -5.62
C GLY A 80 -6.36 13.62 -6.68
N ARG A 81 -5.45 12.71 -7.05
CA ARG A 81 -4.40 12.98 -8.05
C ARG A 81 -4.35 11.96 -9.18
N CYS A 82 -4.13 10.68 -8.90
CA CYS A 82 -4.02 9.67 -9.95
C CYS A 82 -4.29 8.23 -9.46
N HIS A 83 -4.66 7.36 -10.40
CA HIS A 83 -4.85 5.93 -10.17
C HIS A 83 -4.31 5.14 -11.36
N TYR A 84 -3.47 4.15 -11.06
CA TYR A 84 -2.95 3.18 -12.02
C TYR A 84 -3.13 1.78 -11.44
N GLY A 85 -4.04 0.99 -12.04
CA GLY A 85 -4.40 -0.35 -11.56
C GLY A 85 -3.21 -1.32 -11.60
N GLU A 86 -2.54 -1.37 -12.76
CA GLU A 86 -1.30 -2.10 -12.98
C GLU A 86 -0.32 -1.20 -13.73
N GLN A 87 0.84 -0.95 -13.12
CA GLN A 87 1.87 -0.10 -13.67
C GLN A 87 3.22 -0.80 -13.58
N ARG A 88 3.93 -0.83 -14.71
CA ARG A 88 5.27 -1.41 -14.81
C ARG A 88 6.33 -0.39 -14.45
N TRP A 89 7.27 -0.81 -13.62
CA TRP A 89 8.43 -0.05 -13.19
C TRP A 89 9.69 -0.85 -13.50
N ARG A 90 10.80 -0.17 -13.76
CA ARG A 90 12.09 -0.81 -14.07
C ARG A 90 13.18 -0.26 -13.17
N LEU A 91 14.12 -1.12 -12.83
CA LEU A 91 15.32 -0.72 -12.10
C LEU A 91 16.16 0.22 -12.96
N ARG A 92 16.57 1.33 -12.37
CA ARG A 92 17.37 2.41 -12.95
C ARG A 92 18.31 2.94 -11.87
N VAL A 93 19.18 3.85 -12.27
CA VAL A 93 19.98 4.66 -11.35
C VAL A 93 19.28 5.99 -11.13
N ALA A 94 19.21 6.44 -9.87
CA ALA A 94 18.70 7.75 -9.51
C ALA A 94 19.61 8.83 -10.11
N LEU A 95 19.04 9.71 -10.94
CA LEU A 95 19.79 10.82 -11.55
C LEU A 95 19.75 12.09 -10.71
N GLN A 96 18.82 12.15 -9.76
CA GLN A 96 18.54 13.29 -8.90
C GLN A 96 18.20 12.77 -7.51
N PRO A 97 18.44 13.56 -6.44
CA PRO A 97 18.07 13.16 -5.10
C PRO A 97 16.53 13.07 -4.98
N GLY A 98 16.05 12.25 -4.05
CA GLY A 98 14.63 12.15 -3.75
C GLY A 98 14.33 11.26 -2.56
N ARG A 99 13.12 10.70 -2.53
CA ARG A 99 12.67 9.83 -1.44
C ARG A 99 11.91 8.63 -1.99
N CYS A 100 12.05 7.49 -1.32
CA CYS A 100 11.28 6.29 -1.64
C CYS A 100 9.80 6.54 -1.42
N ALA A 101 8.97 6.32 -2.43
CA ALA A 101 7.52 6.49 -2.32
C ALA A 101 6.90 5.55 -1.27
N ILE A 102 7.48 4.36 -1.06
CA ILE A 102 6.99 3.36 -0.10
C ILE A 102 7.51 3.62 1.32
N SER A 103 8.82 3.65 1.52
CA SER A 103 9.43 3.73 2.86
C SER A 103 9.72 5.16 3.33
N GLY A 104 9.65 6.13 2.43
CA GLY A 104 10.05 7.51 2.69
C GLY A 104 11.55 7.70 2.91
N GLN A 105 12.39 6.67 2.81
CA GLN A 105 13.84 6.83 2.99
C GLN A 105 14.42 7.77 1.92
N PRO A 106 15.43 8.60 2.28
CA PRO A 106 16.14 9.41 1.30
C PRO A 106 16.83 8.53 0.25
N ILE A 107 16.95 9.06 -0.96
CA ILE A 107 17.59 8.44 -2.11
C ILE A 107 18.61 9.43 -2.64
N GLU A 108 19.87 9.02 -2.69
CA GLU A 108 20.95 9.81 -3.27
C GLU A 108 21.12 9.55 -4.77
N PRO A 109 21.62 10.52 -5.56
CA PRO A 109 22.03 10.26 -6.94
C PRO A 109 23.04 9.12 -7.01
N GLY A 110 22.85 8.21 -7.97
CA GLY A 110 23.68 7.01 -8.12
C GLY A 110 23.09 5.74 -7.49
N GLU A 111 22.07 5.86 -6.64
CA GLU A 111 21.42 4.70 -6.03
C GLU A 111 20.48 3.96 -6.99
N PRO A 112 20.32 2.63 -6.82
CA PRO A 112 19.35 1.85 -7.58
C PRO A 112 17.92 2.18 -7.16
N VAL A 113 17.08 2.51 -8.13
CA VAL A 113 15.67 2.85 -7.91
C VAL A 113 14.78 2.25 -9.00
N PHE A 114 13.59 1.82 -8.62
CA PHE A 114 12.54 1.55 -9.58
C PHE A 114 11.86 2.85 -10.00
N ARG A 115 11.65 3.02 -11.32
CA ARG A 115 10.93 4.15 -11.92
C ARG A 115 9.85 3.68 -12.90
N PRO A 116 8.72 4.39 -13.05
CA PRO A 116 7.64 3.97 -13.94
C PRO A 116 8.09 4.01 -15.41
N VAL A 117 7.62 3.04 -16.19
CA VAL A 117 7.93 2.94 -17.62
C VAL A 117 6.66 3.10 -18.43
N ARG A 118 6.40 4.31 -18.95
CA ARG A 118 5.38 4.58 -19.98
C ARG A 118 5.66 5.88 -20.74
N ARG A 119 5.06 5.96 -21.94
CA ARG A 119 4.89 7.19 -22.72
C ARG A 119 3.39 7.37 -23.03
N PRO A 120 2.81 8.58 -22.88
CA PRO A 120 3.42 9.77 -22.28
C PRO A 120 3.84 9.54 -20.82
N VAL A 121 4.68 10.43 -20.28
CA VAL A 121 5.16 10.33 -18.90
C VAL A 121 3.94 10.41 -17.96
N PRO A 122 3.75 9.45 -17.05
CA PRO A 122 2.61 9.48 -16.13
C PRO A 122 2.78 10.57 -15.07
N ALA A 123 1.70 10.89 -14.34
CA ALA A 123 1.72 11.92 -13.29
C ALA A 123 2.67 11.59 -12.12
N ASN A 124 3.01 10.30 -11.96
CA ASN A 124 3.98 9.78 -11.02
C ASN A 124 5.35 9.50 -11.67
N GLY A 125 5.65 10.10 -12.84
CA GLY A 125 6.84 9.83 -13.65
C GLY A 125 8.18 10.05 -12.95
N ASP A 126 8.21 10.96 -11.98
CA ASP A 126 9.40 11.32 -11.22
C ASP A 126 9.54 10.53 -9.91
N GLU A 127 8.58 9.68 -9.60
CA GLU A 127 8.58 8.88 -8.38
C GLU A 127 9.67 7.79 -8.41
N MET A 128 10.17 7.48 -7.22
CA MET A 128 11.24 6.51 -7.02
C MET A 128 10.85 5.53 -5.90
N ILE A 129 11.19 4.25 -6.10
CA ILE A 129 11.03 3.21 -5.08
C ILE A 129 12.37 2.50 -4.90
N CYS A 130 12.91 2.48 -3.68
CA CYS A 130 14.12 1.73 -3.36
C CYS A 130 13.86 0.22 -3.42
N PRO A 131 14.77 -0.58 -3.98
CA PRO A 131 14.64 -2.05 -3.96
C PRO A 131 14.51 -2.64 -2.56
N ALA A 132 15.23 -2.09 -1.57
CA ALA A 132 15.15 -2.51 -0.17
C ALA A 132 13.75 -2.32 0.46
N SER A 133 12.87 -1.52 -0.16
CA SER A 133 11.49 -1.31 0.29
C SER A 133 10.49 -2.26 -0.38
N VAL A 134 10.95 -3.17 -1.25
CA VAL A 134 10.12 -4.11 -1.98
C VAL A 134 10.46 -5.54 -1.57
N PRO A 135 9.50 -6.30 -1.02
CA PRO A 135 9.70 -7.71 -0.71
C PRO A 135 10.07 -8.49 -1.98
N GLY A 136 11.09 -9.35 -1.91
CA GLY A 136 11.52 -10.20 -3.01
C GLY A 136 12.50 -9.57 -4.01
N ALA A 137 12.73 -8.25 -3.97
CA ALA A 137 13.68 -7.57 -4.87
C ALA A 137 15.12 -7.51 -4.32
N THR A 138 15.47 -8.34 -3.34
CA THR A 138 16.80 -8.34 -2.70
C THR A 138 17.86 -8.94 -3.63
N GLY A 139 18.27 -8.17 -4.62
CA GLY A 139 19.48 -8.38 -5.39
C GLY A 139 20.67 -7.74 -4.69
N VAL A 140 21.40 -8.55 -3.91
CA VAL A 140 22.79 -8.36 -3.45
C VAL A 140 23.08 -7.08 -2.67
N ALA A 141 23.02 -7.19 -1.34
CA ALA A 141 23.87 -6.38 -0.48
C ALA A 141 25.32 -6.56 -0.99
N ARG A 142 25.97 -5.47 -1.40
CA ARG A 142 27.40 -5.52 -1.68
C ARG A 142 28.11 -5.77 -0.36
N ASP A 143 28.38 -7.05 -0.08
CA ASP A 143 29.44 -7.47 0.83
C ASP A 143 30.77 -6.95 0.25
N VAL A 144 31.12 -5.72 0.60
CA VAL A 144 32.51 -5.27 0.58
C VAL A 144 33.08 -5.71 1.91
N ALA A 145 33.60 -6.94 1.96
CA ALA A 145 34.52 -7.34 3.00
C ALA A 145 35.79 -6.48 2.86
N PRO A 146 36.32 -5.90 3.95
CA PRO A 146 37.68 -5.39 3.93
C PRO A 146 38.62 -6.60 3.85
N GLU A 147 39.28 -6.78 2.70
CA GLU A 147 40.39 -7.73 2.61
C GLU A 147 41.47 -7.32 3.62
N GLY A 148 41.89 -8.30 4.40
CA GLY A 148 42.89 -8.15 5.45
C GLY A 148 44.23 -7.71 4.88
N ASP A 149 44.77 -6.62 5.42
CA ASP A 149 46.20 -6.35 5.38
C ASP A 149 46.83 -7.10 6.56
N ASP A 150 47.25 -8.33 6.27
CA ASP A 150 48.07 -9.16 7.12
C ASP A 150 49.54 -8.82 6.79
N ALA A 151 50.17 -7.95 7.60
CA ALA A 151 51.60 -7.71 7.48
C ALA A 151 52.27 -7.22 8.78
N ARG A 152 52.86 -8.21 9.47
CA ARG A 152 54.15 -8.20 10.20
C ARG A 152 54.13 -8.06 11.72
N GLU A 153 54.15 -9.22 12.37
CA GLU A 153 54.81 -9.46 13.66
C GLU A 153 56.25 -8.91 13.68
N PRO A 154 56.66 -8.19 14.74
CA PRO A 154 58.07 -7.89 14.98
C PRO A 154 58.77 -9.12 15.61
N ALA A 155 59.84 -9.58 14.97
CA ALA A 155 60.71 -10.62 15.51
C ALA A 155 61.43 -10.11 16.77
N ASP A 156 61.26 -10.85 17.88
CA ASP A 156 62.11 -10.80 19.05
C ASP A 156 63.58 -11.05 18.66
N VAL A 157 64.47 -10.14 19.05
CA VAL A 157 65.92 -10.31 18.95
C VAL A 157 66.48 -10.53 20.36
N PRO A 158 67.12 -11.67 20.67
CA PRO A 158 67.87 -11.80 21.90
C PRO A 158 69.30 -11.27 21.72
N GLY A 159 69.74 -10.44 22.65
CA GLY A 159 71.12 -10.00 22.84
C GLY A 159 71.42 -9.82 24.33
#